data_AF-A0A8A1LF96-F1
#
_entry.id   AF-A0A8A1LF96-F1
#
_cell.length_a   1.000
_cell.length_b   1.000
_cell.length_c   1.000
_cell.angle_alpha   90.00
_cell.angle_beta   90.00
_cell.angle_gamma   90.00
#
_symmetry.space_group_name_H-M   'P 1'
#
loop_
_entity.id
_entity.type
_entity.pdbx_description
1 polymer ?
#
loop_
_entity_poly.entity_id
_entity_poly.type
_entity_poly.pdbx_seq_one_letter_code
_entity_poly.pdbx_strand_id
1 'polypeptide(L)'
;MSTPSGGKSGNPRSVAVSLSPRAEDPFPGHDWSSRSPRQLAIRDSNARSVRPAFRRDVIYRKRWLKPLTCRAFVQAVDKAQSEMTKVLRVRTEQTVRFRLTDFLSYFTLNRLFVNECEAVSGHSGTALKDVANNQILGFIPFLHEVEKQKLVQKMEFEKWERIDFKPQDELILAHIA
;
A
#
# COMPACT_ATOMS: atom_id res chain seq x y z
N MET A 1 8.29 2.38 -73.07
CA MET A 1 8.99 2.98 -71.92
C MET A 1 8.77 2.09 -70.71
N SER A 2 9.86 1.55 -70.19
CA SER A 2 10.11 1.13 -68.81
C SER A 2 9.09 0.25 -68.07
N THR A 3 9.48 -1.01 -67.88
CA THR A 3 9.36 -1.81 -66.63
C THR A 3 10.09 -1.09 -65.46
N PRO A 4 10.07 -1.52 -64.16
CA PRO A 4 9.88 -2.91 -63.71
C PRO A 4 9.28 -3.15 -62.29
N SER A 5 9.28 -4.45 -61.93
CA SER A 5 9.64 -5.01 -60.61
C SER A 5 8.72 -4.71 -59.42
N GLY A 6 8.22 -5.68 -58.67
CA GLY A 6 8.75 -7.00 -58.37
C GLY A 6 8.69 -7.22 -56.85
N GLY A 7 8.57 -8.47 -56.41
CA GLY A 7 8.98 -8.84 -55.05
C GLY A 7 7.89 -9.52 -54.22
N LYS A 8 8.05 -10.84 -54.10
CA LYS A 8 7.45 -11.73 -53.09
C LYS A 8 7.84 -11.31 -51.66
N SER A 9 7.08 -11.81 -50.69
CA SER A 9 7.38 -12.00 -49.25
C SER A 9 6.33 -11.27 -48.42
N GLY A 10 5.66 -11.82 -47.43
CA GLY A 10 5.82 -13.06 -46.68
C GLY A 10 4.75 -13.00 -45.58
N ASN A 11 4.23 -14.16 -45.21
CA ASN A 11 3.30 -14.32 -44.10
C ASN A 11 3.96 -13.92 -42.77
N PRO A 12 3.41 -13.00 -41.95
CA PRO A 12 3.74 -12.92 -40.54
C PRO A 12 2.65 -13.62 -39.73
N ARG A 13 3.05 -14.77 -39.20
CA ARG A 13 2.42 -15.52 -38.11
C ARG A 13 1.71 -14.62 -37.11
N SER A 14 0.43 -14.92 -36.84
CA SER A 14 -0.23 -14.55 -35.58
C SER A 14 0.58 -15.11 -34.42
N VAL A 15 1.34 -14.25 -33.74
CA VAL A 15 1.96 -14.57 -32.46
C VAL A 15 0.92 -14.31 -31.39
N ALA A 16 0.15 -15.35 -31.06
CA ALA A 16 -0.60 -15.39 -29.83
C ALA A 16 0.42 -15.44 -28.68
N VAL A 17 0.72 -14.28 -28.10
CA VAL A 17 1.48 -14.20 -26.85
C VAL A 17 0.53 -14.68 -25.74
N SER A 18 0.71 -15.93 -25.33
CA SER A 18 0.16 -16.44 -24.08
C SER A 18 0.95 -15.82 -22.92
N LEU A 19 0.43 -14.73 -22.36
CA LEU A 19 0.88 -14.24 -21.06
C LEU A 19 0.23 -15.11 -19.98
N SER A 20 0.87 -16.24 -19.68
CA SER A 20 0.71 -16.89 -18.38
C SER A 20 1.20 -15.92 -17.30
N PRO A 21 0.43 -15.69 -16.22
CA PRO A 21 0.91 -14.90 -15.09
C PRO A 21 2.03 -15.66 -14.38
N ARG A 22 3.25 -15.15 -14.51
CA ARG A 22 4.39 -15.62 -13.72
C ARG A 22 4.27 -14.98 -12.34
N ALA A 23 3.66 -15.71 -11.41
CA ALA A 23 3.71 -15.40 -9.99
C ALA A 23 5.15 -15.67 -9.51
N GLU A 24 5.93 -14.59 -9.37
CA GLU A 24 7.19 -14.63 -8.62
C GLU A 24 6.81 -14.31 -7.17
N ASP A 25 6.91 -15.31 -6.30
CA ASP A 25 6.77 -15.18 -4.85
C ASP A 25 7.99 -14.44 -4.27
N PRO A 26 7.82 -13.32 -3.56
CA PRO A 26 8.84 -12.81 -2.68
C PRO A 26 8.52 -13.24 -1.24
N PHE A 27 9.44 -14.01 -0.67
CA PHE A 27 9.59 -14.39 0.75
C PHE A 27 9.09 -15.78 1.17
N PRO A 28 10.02 -16.74 1.38
CA PRO A 28 9.73 -18.02 2.00
C PRO A 28 9.75 -17.91 3.53
N GLY A 29 8.76 -18.51 4.18
CA GLY A 29 8.87 -18.98 5.56
C GLY A 29 8.42 -18.02 6.65
N HIS A 30 7.11 -18.00 6.93
CA HIS A 30 6.63 -17.83 8.30
C HIS A 30 5.54 -18.87 8.57
N ASP A 31 6.00 -20.03 9.03
CA ASP A 31 5.16 -21.09 9.57
C ASP A 31 4.61 -20.64 10.94
N TRP A 32 3.34 -20.26 10.99
CA TRP A 32 2.63 -19.96 12.25
C TRP A 32 2.12 -21.23 12.97
N SER A 33 2.61 -22.43 12.61
CA SER A 33 2.22 -23.69 13.26
C SER A 33 3.20 -24.14 14.34
N SER A 34 3.35 -23.37 15.41
CA SER A 34 4.01 -23.87 16.63
C SER A 34 3.54 -23.15 17.90
N ARG A 35 2.33 -23.47 18.34
CA ARG A 35 2.00 -23.46 19.77
C ARG A 35 1.53 -24.85 20.16
N SER A 36 2.45 -25.64 20.67
CA SER A 36 2.17 -26.90 21.38
C SER A 36 1.26 -26.66 22.57
N PRO A 37 0.09 -27.31 22.66
CA PRO A 37 -0.63 -27.42 23.91
C PRO A 37 0.06 -28.47 24.78
N ARG A 38 0.53 -28.06 25.97
CA ARG A 38 0.95 -28.98 27.04
C ARG A 38 -0.15 -30.04 27.24
N GLN A 39 0.21 -31.31 27.05
CA GLN A 39 -0.63 -32.44 27.40
C GLN A 39 -0.73 -32.53 28.93
N LEU A 40 -1.89 -32.19 29.49
CA LEU A 40 -2.31 -32.65 30.81
C LEU A 40 -3.14 -33.91 30.59
N ALA A 41 -2.51 -35.06 30.86
CA ALA A 41 -3.19 -36.34 30.91
C ALA A 41 -4.02 -36.41 32.20
N ILE A 42 -5.33 -36.17 32.09
CA ILE A 42 -6.30 -36.62 33.09
C ILE A 42 -6.91 -37.92 32.55
N ARG A 43 -6.65 -38.98 33.32
CA ARG A 43 -7.02 -40.36 33.05
C ARG A 43 -8.34 -40.62 33.78
N ASP A 44 -9.47 -40.38 33.11
CA ASP A 44 -10.77 -40.81 33.63
C ASP A 44 -11.24 -42.08 32.94
N SER A 45 -10.93 -43.18 33.63
CA SER A 45 -11.53 -44.48 33.42
C SER A 45 -12.93 -44.50 34.03
N ASN A 46 -13.98 -44.23 33.24
CA ASN A 46 -15.27 -44.87 33.47
C ASN A 46 -16.15 -44.85 32.22
N ALA A 47 -16.11 -45.94 31.46
CA ALA A 47 -17.08 -46.20 30.42
C ALA A 47 -18.39 -46.66 31.06
N ARG A 48 -19.43 -45.82 31.03
CA ARG A 48 -20.82 -46.30 31.13
C ARG A 48 -21.78 -45.44 30.32
N SER A 49 -22.04 -45.93 29.10
CA SER A 49 -23.30 -45.93 28.37
C SER A 49 -24.31 -44.79 28.61
N VAL A 50 -24.39 -43.83 27.68
CA VAL A 50 -25.66 -43.21 27.25
C VAL A 50 -25.59 -42.80 25.75
N ARG A 51 -26.33 -43.55 24.91
CA ARG A 51 -26.96 -43.21 23.61
C ARG A 51 -26.11 -42.73 22.40
N PRO A 52 -26.16 -43.41 21.23
CA PRO A 52 -25.60 -42.91 19.99
C PRO A 52 -26.67 -42.19 19.16
N ALA A 53 -26.89 -40.89 19.40
CA ALA A 53 -27.73 -40.08 18.51
C ALA A 53 -27.42 -38.57 18.57
N PHE A 54 -26.13 -38.18 18.58
CA PHE A 54 -25.77 -36.76 18.42
C PHE A 54 -24.33 -36.54 17.92
N ARG A 55 -23.88 -37.34 16.94
CA ARG A 55 -22.54 -37.21 16.32
C ARG A 55 -22.55 -37.01 14.81
N ARG A 56 -23.66 -36.55 14.24
CA ARG A 56 -23.72 -36.13 12.83
C ARG A 56 -23.71 -34.61 12.66
N ASP A 57 -24.20 -33.85 13.64
CA ASP A 57 -24.38 -32.39 13.53
C ASP A 57 -23.08 -31.58 13.43
N VAL A 58 -21.98 -32.04 14.05
CA VAL A 58 -20.72 -31.27 14.11
C VAL A 58 -20.02 -31.17 12.74
N ILE A 59 -20.15 -32.19 11.88
CA ILE A 59 -19.47 -32.21 10.58
C ILE A 59 -20.25 -31.41 9.53
N TYR A 60 -21.58 -31.48 9.53
CA TYR A 60 -22.39 -30.65 8.64
C TYR A 60 -22.28 -29.17 9.02
N ARG A 61 -22.30 -28.82 10.31
CA ARG A 61 -22.16 -27.42 10.76
C ARG A 61 -20.88 -26.75 10.26
N LYS A 62 -19.74 -27.46 10.20
CA LYS A 62 -18.46 -26.91 9.71
C LYS A 62 -18.39 -26.72 8.18
N ARG A 63 -19.11 -27.54 7.40
CA ARG A 63 -19.16 -27.43 5.92
C ARG A 63 -19.91 -26.17 5.47
N TRP A 64 -20.99 -25.81 6.18
CA TRP A 64 -21.79 -24.62 5.90
C TRP A 64 -21.26 -23.34 6.55
N LEU A 65 -20.39 -23.44 7.57
CA LEU A 65 -19.87 -22.28 8.29
C LEU A 65 -18.88 -21.46 7.45
N LYS A 66 -18.03 -22.11 6.64
CA LYS A 66 -17.02 -21.43 5.81
C LYS A 66 -17.61 -20.39 4.85
N PRO A 67 -18.63 -20.71 4.04
CA PRO A 67 -19.27 -19.71 3.18
C PRO A 67 -19.96 -18.59 3.97
N LEU A 68 -20.55 -18.89 5.14
CA LEU A 68 -21.13 -17.86 6.02
C LEU A 68 -20.07 -16.92 6.60
N THR A 69 -18.93 -17.44 7.05
CA THR A 69 -17.85 -16.64 7.66
C THR A 69 -17.12 -15.79 6.64
N CYS A 70 -16.89 -16.30 5.42
CA CYS A 70 -16.29 -15.49 4.36
C CYS A 70 -17.18 -14.30 3.98
N ARG A 71 -18.50 -14.51 3.90
CA ARG A 71 -19.47 -13.44 3.61
C ARG A 71 -19.50 -12.38 4.72
N ALA A 72 -19.48 -12.79 5.99
CA ALA A 72 -19.45 -11.86 7.11
C ALA A 72 -18.15 -11.05 7.16
N PHE A 73 -17.01 -11.66 6.81
CA PHE A 73 -15.73 -10.97 6.75
C PHE A 73 -15.70 -9.91 5.63
N VAL A 74 -16.14 -10.26 4.43
CA VAL A 74 -16.23 -9.32 3.29
C VAL A 74 -17.12 -8.12 3.67
N GLN A 75 -18.31 -8.37 4.25
CA GLN A 75 -19.21 -7.31 4.69
C GLN A 75 -18.61 -6.42 5.79
N ALA A 76 -17.82 -6.98 6.69
CA ALA A 76 -17.14 -6.21 7.73
C ALA A 76 -16.04 -5.31 7.12
N VAL A 77 -15.28 -5.82 6.14
CA VAL A 77 -14.27 -5.04 5.42
C VAL A 77 -14.93 -3.92 4.60
N ASP A 78 -16.03 -4.20 3.89
CA ASP A 78 -16.76 -3.20 3.11
C ASP A 78 -17.26 -2.06 4.01
N LYS A 79 -17.78 -2.41 5.20
CA LYS A 79 -18.22 -1.43 6.19
C LYS A 79 -17.03 -0.61 6.70
N ALA A 80 -15.90 -1.24 7.02
CA ALA A 80 -14.69 -0.54 7.47
C ALA A 80 -14.15 0.41 6.39
N GLN A 81 -14.11 -0.01 5.12
CA GLN A 81 -13.71 0.83 4.00
C GLN A 81 -14.65 2.04 3.81
N SER A 82 -15.95 1.84 3.97
CA SER A 82 -16.95 2.92 3.92
C SER A 82 -16.76 3.93 5.05
N GLU A 83 -16.61 3.48 6.30
CA GLU A 83 -16.37 4.36 7.44
C GLU A 83 -15.03 5.09 7.31
N MET A 84 -13.98 4.40 6.86
CA MET A 84 -12.67 5.01 6.62
C MET A 84 -12.75 6.11 5.56
N THR A 85 -13.52 5.87 4.48
CA THR A 85 -13.75 6.88 3.43
C THR A 85 -14.42 8.12 4.01
N LYS A 86 -15.37 7.99 4.93
CA LYS A 86 -16.01 9.14 5.61
C LYS A 86 -15.01 9.91 6.46
N VAL A 87 -14.20 9.21 7.26
CA VAL A 87 -13.15 9.83 8.09
C VAL A 87 -12.15 10.59 7.22
N LEU A 88 -11.67 9.97 6.13
CA LEU A 88 -10.74 10.63 5.22
C LEU A 88 -11.36 11.88 4.60
N ARG A 89 -12.63 11.84 4.20
CA ARG A 89 -13.32 13.02 3.62
C ARG A 89 -13.39 14.18 4.60
N VAL A 90 -13.77 13.93 5.86
CA VAL A 90 -13.83 14.98 6.89
C VAL A 90 -12.45 15.57 7.17
N ARG A 91 -11.41 14.74 7.12
CA ARG A 91 -10.03 15.17 7.40
C ARG A 91 -9.32 15.80 6.21
N THR A 92 -9.87 15.74 5.00
CA THR A 92 -9.18 16.21 3.79
C THR A 92 -8.63 17.64 3.92
N GLU A 93 -9.40 18.58 4.48
CA GLU A 93 -8.91 19.96 4.67
C GLU A 93 -7.70 20.04 5.60
N GLN A 94 -7.70 19.24 6.68
CA GLN A 94 -6.63 19.20 7.66
C GLN A 94 -5.39 18.48 7.12
N THR A 95 -5.59 17.36 6.41
CA THR A 95 -4.51 16.54 5.84
C THR A 95 -3.67 17.33 4.83
N VAL A 96 -4.29 18.23 4.06
CA VAL A 96 -3.57 19.08 3.09
C VAL A 96 -2.60 20.05 3.79
N ARG A 97 -2.85 20.41 5.05
CA ARG A 97 -2.02 21.34 5.83
C ARG A 97 -0.91 20.67 6.65
N PHE A 98 -0.74 19.35 6.52
CA PHE A 98 0.32 18.63 7.25
C PHE A 98 1.72 18.98 6.76
N ARG A 99 2.73 18.72 7.60
CA ARG A 99 4.13 18.75 7.15
C ARG A 99 4.39 17.54 6.25
N LEU A 100 5.39 17.66 5.38
CA LEU A 100 5.74 16.62 4.41
C LEU A 100 5.90 15.23 5.04
N THR A 101 6.62 15.12 6.16
CA THR A 101 6.84 13.85 6.86
C THR A 101 5.54 13.21 7.34
N ASP A 102 4.69 14.01 7.98
CA ASP A 102 3.44 13.55 8.58
C ASP A 102 2.45 13.14 7.48
N PHE A 103 2.40 13.90 6.39
CA PHE A 103 1.58 13.59 5.22
C PHE A 103 2.01 12.27 4.58
N LEU A 104 3.32 12.05 4.37
CA LEU A 104 3.81 10.82 3.74
C LEU A 104 3.57 9.59 4.61
N SER A 105 3.78 9.68 5.93
CA SER A 105 3.47 8.58 6.85
C SER A 105 1.97 8.26 6.85
N TYR A 106 1.12 9.29 6.89
CA TYR A 106 -0.33 9.15 6.81
C TYR A 106 -0.78 8.53 5.49
N PHE A 107 -0.30 9.04 4.36
CA PHE A 107 -0.65 8.55 3.03
C PHE A 107 -0.22 7.09 2.84
N THR A 108 1.00 6.75 3.29
CA THR A 108 1.53 5.39 3.21
C THR A 108 0.68 4.42 4.04
N LEU A 109 0.29 4.80 5.25
CA LEU A 109 -0.58 3.98 6.10
C LEU A 109 -1.93 3.71 5.44
N ASN A 110 -2.56 4.76 4.88
CA ASN A 110 -3.84 4.62 4.18
C ASN A 110 -3.71 3.74 2.92
N ARG A 111 -2.60 3.86 2.19
CA ARG A 111 -2.32 3.04 1.02
C ARG A 111 -2.10 1.57 1.37
N LEU A 112 -1.35 1.29 2.44
CA LEU A 112 -1.18 -0.08 2.94
C LEU A 112 -2.51 -0.68 3.41
N PHE A 113 -3.32 0.08 4.14
CA PHE A 113 -4.64 -0.37 4.57
C PHE A 113 -5.54 -0.78 3.39
N VAL A 114 -5.56 0.03 2.33
CA VAL A 114 -6.31 -0.30 1.11
C VAL A 114 -5.80 -1.58 0.47
N ASN A 115 -4.48 -1.75 0.34
CA ASN A 115 -3.87 -2.93 -0.27
C ASN A 115 -4.18 -4.20 0.53
N GLU A 116 -4.08 -4.14 1.86
CA GLU A 116 -4.43 -5.26 2.74
C GLU A 116 -5.93 -5.60 2.62
N CYS A 117 -6.81 -4.59 2.60
CA CYS A 117 -8.23 -4.86 2.42
C CYS A 117 -8.53 -5.49 1.06
N GLU A 118 -7.87 -5.06 -0.01
CA GLU A 118 -8.00 -5.63 -1.35
C GLU A 118 -7.49 -7.08 -1.40
N ALA A 119 -6.37 -7.38 -0.71
CA ALA A 119 -5.84 -8.73 -0.61
C ALA A 119 -6.80 -9.70 0.10
N VAL A 120 -7.56 -9.22 1.10
CA VAL A 120 -8.46 -10.10 1.87
C VAL A 120 -9.89 -10.14 1.32
N SER A 121 -10.43 -9.03 0.79
CA SER A 121 -11.81 -8.99 0.26
C SER A 121 -11.89 -9.21 -1.25
N GLY A 122 -10.79 -9.04 -1.99
CA GLY A 122 -10.79 -9.04 -3.46
C GLY A 122 -11.51 -7.85 -4.08
N HIS A 123 -11.96 -6.88 -3.27
CA HIS A 123 -12.63 -5.67 -3.74
C HIS A 123 -11.64 -4.51 -3.76
N SER A 124 -11.41 -3.95 -4.95
CA SER A 124 -10.67 -2.70 -5.10
C SER A 124 -11.52 -1.58 -4.50
N GLY A 125 -11.16 -1.12 -3.29
CA GLY A 125 -11.83 -0.02 -2.58
C GLY A 125 -11.60 1.32 -3.28
N THR A 126 -12.17 1.51 -4.46
CA THR A 126 -11.97 2.65 -5.37
C THR A 126 -12.30 3.98 -4.69
N ALA A 127 -13.42 4.05 -3.98
CA ALA A 127 -13.83 5.26 -3.27
C ALA A 127 -12.79 5.75 -2.25
N LEU A 128 -12.08 4.82 -1.59
CA LEU A 128 -11.03 5.16 -0.62
C LEU A 128 -9.74 5.61 -1.33
N LYS A 129 -9.38 4.92 -2.41
CA LYS A 129 -8.26 5.32 -3.30
C LYS A 129 -8.47 6.71 -3.89
N ASP A 130 -9.68 7.03 -4.35
CA ASP A 130 -10.03 8.31 -4.93
C ASP A 130 -9.89 9.46 -3.92
N VAL A 131 -10.34 9.26 -2.68
CA VAL A 131 -10.18 10.28 -1.63
C VAL A 131 -8.69 10.50 -1.31
N ALA A 132 -7.91 9.42 -1.21
CA ALA A 132 -6.46 9.53 -0.98
C ALA A 132 -5.74 10.23 -2.14
N ASN A 133 -6.13 9.96 -3.39
CA ASN A 133 -5.59 10.64 -4.58
C ASN A 133 -5.93 12.14 -4.56
N ASN A 134 -7.18 12.50 -4.24
CA ASN A 134 -7.58 13.89 -4.10
C ASN A 134 -6.79 14.63 -3.02
N GLN A 135 -6.47 13.97 -1.90
CA GLN A 135 -5.62 14.54 -0.85
C GLN A 135 -4.20 14.83 -1.33
N ILE A 136 -3.59 13.93 -2.12
CA ILE A 136 -2.27 14.19 -2.72
C ILE A 136 -2.32 15.37 -3.69
N LEU A 137 -3.33 15.40 -4.57
CA LEU A 137 -3.48 16.47 -5.56
C LEU A 137 -3.67 17.84 -4.91
N GLY A 138 -4.32 17.90 -3.73
CA GLY A 138 -4.42 19.12 -2.93
C GLY A 138 -3.15 19.45 -2.13
N PHE A 139 -2.41 18.43 -1.69
CA PHE A 139 -1.20 18.60 -0.88
C PHE A 139 -0.03 19.18 -1.69
N ILE A 140 0.17 18.74 -2.94
CA ILE A 140 1.32 19.17 -3.77
C ILE A 140 1.34 20.69 -4.00
N PRO A 141 0.24 21.35 -4.42
CA PRO A 141 0.21 22.80 -4.59
C PRO A 141 0.43 23.57 -3.28
N PHE A 142 -0.13 23.06 -2.17
CA PHE A 142 0.05 23.66 -0.85
C PHE A 142 1.51 23.61 -0.40
N LEU A 143 2.15 22.45 -0.54
CA LEU A 143 3.57 22.28 -0.21
C LEU A 143 4.45 23.21 -1.06
N HIS A 144 4.18 23.28 -2.35
CA HIS A 144 4.91 24.16 -3.27
C HIS A 144 4.82 25.63 -2.85
N GLU A 145 3.63 26.11 -2.47
CA GLU A 145 3.47 27.49 -2.01
C GLU A 145 4.19 27.75 -0.68
N VAL A 146 4.13 26.81 0.27
CA VAL A 146 4.86 26.92 1.56
C VAL A 146 6.37 26.97 1.34
N GLU A 147 6.91 26.12 0.48
CA GLU A 147 8.35 26.11 0.16
C GLU A 147 8.79 27.36 -0.59
N LYS A 148 7.98 27.84 -1.53
CA LYS A 148 8.20 29.10 -2.23
C LYS A 148 8.23 30.29 -1.27
N GLN A 149 7.25 30.38 -0.36
CA GLN A 149 7.22 31.45 0.65
C GLN A 149 8.44 31.40 1.56
N LYS A 150 8.84 30.20 1.99
CA LYS A 150 10.05 29.99 2.78
C LYS A 150 11.32 30.42 2.02
N LEU A 151 11.38 30.18 0.71
CA LEU A 151 12.48 30.64 -0.13
C LEU A 151 12.51 32.17 -0.23
N VAL A 152 11.37 32.80 -0.52
CA VAL A 152 11.26 34.27 -0.58
C VAL A 152 11.68 34.90 0.73
N GLN A 153 11.20 34.40 1.87
CA GLN A 153 11.59 34.90 3.20
C GLN A 153 13.10 34.79 3.44
N LYS A 154 13.73 33.69 3.01
CA LYS A 154 15.18 33.55 3.10
C LYS A 154 15.90 34.54 2.20
N MET A 155 15.43 34.72 0.96
CA MET A 155 16.00 35.69 0.03
C MET A 155 15.87 37.13 0.53
N GLU A 156 14.78 37.47 1.21
CA GLU A 156 14.55 38.80 1.82
C GLU A 156 15.47 39.05 3.03
N PHE A 157 15.79 38.00 3.80
CA PHE A 157 16.71 38.10 4.93
C PHE A 157 18.18 38.07 4.51
N GLU A 158 18.48 37.46 3.36
CA GLU A 158 19.83 37.32 2.86
C GLU A 158 20.39 38.68 2.41
N LYS A 159 21.40 39.15 3.14
CA LYS A 159 22.17 40.33 2.74
C LYS A 159 23.13 39.91 1.64
N TRP A 160 22.82 40.29 0.41
CA TRP A 160 23.65 40.11 -0.77
C TRP A 160 24.84 41.09 -0.77
N GLU A 161 25.65 41.05 0.28
CA GLU A 161 26.86 41.85 0.38
C GLU A 161 28.03 41.10 -0.27
N ARG A 162 28.90 41.86 -0.94
CA ARG A 162 30.16 41.31 -1.45
C ARG A 162 30.98 40.82 -0.26
N ILE A 163 31.27 39.53 -0.23
CA ILE A 163 32.22 38.97 0.73
C ILE A 163 33.61 39.30 0.19
N ASP A 164 34.21 40.37 0.71
CA ASP A 164 35.61 40.66 0.44
C ASP A 164 36.50 39.64 1.19
N PHE A 165 37.65 39.34 0.60
CA PHE A 165 38.64 38.48 1.23
C PHE A 165 39.07 39.06 2.58
N LYS A 166 39.11 38.22 3.60
CA LYS A 166 39.66 38.63 4.90
C LYS A 166 41.18 38.62 4.80
N PRO A 167 41.89 39.36 5.68
CA PRO A 167 43.35 39.35 5.71
C PRO A 167 43.95 37.94 5.91
N GLN A 168 43.18 36.99 6.48
CA GLN A 168 43.59 35.59 6.59
C GLN A 168 43.53 34.84 5.25
N ASP A 169 42.56 35.18 4.39
CA ASP A 169 42.40 34.57 3.07
C ASP A 169 43.49 35.05 2.11
N GLU A 170 43.93 36.31 2.25
CA GLU A 170 45.06 36.87 1.52
C GLU A 170 46.38 36.14 1.84
N LEU A 171 46.60 35.74 3.10
CA LEU A 171 47.77 34.94 3.48
C LEU A 171 47.76 33.55 2.85
N ILE A 172 46.58 32.93 2.73
CA ILE A 172 46.42 31.63 2.07
C ILE A 172 46.63 31.77 0.56
N LEU A 173 46.08 32.82 -0.06
CA LEU A 173 46.31 33.14 -1.47
C LEU A 173 47.80 33.37 -1.77
N ALA A 174 48.50 34.11 -0.92
CA ALA A 174 49.93 34.37 -1.06
C ALA A 174 50.81 33.13 -0.85
N HIS A 175 50.29 32.07 -0.22
CA HIS A 175 51.00 30.80 -0.05
C HIS A 175 50.84 29.85 -1.24
N ILE A 176 49.80 30.05 -2.05
CA ILE A 176 49.46 29.18 -3.20
C ILE A 176 49.94 29.79 -4.53
N ALA A 177 50.11 31.12 -4.60
CA ALA A 177 50.68 31.85 -5.73
C ALA A 177 52.22 31.82 -5.73
#